data_AF-A0A7X1L826-F1
#
_entry.id   AF-A0A7X1L826-F1
#
_cell.length_a   1.000
_cell.length_b   1.000
_cell.length_c   1.000
_cell.angle_alpha   90.00
_cell.angle_beta   90.00
_cell.angle_gamma   90.00
#
_symmetry.space_group_name_H-M   'P 1'
#
loop_
_entity.id
_entity.type
_entity.pdbx_description
1 polymer ?
#
loop_
_entity_poly.entity_id
_entity_poly.type
_entity_poly.pdbx_seq_one_letter_code
_entity_poly.pdbx_strand_id
1 'polypeptide(L)'
;MTLKRTLGIVVVVVTVLAMAGPAMARGSSKWRWWQNEKIIALLKVTPEEIKKLDDAYVESRRSMLNLRGRVEAERFELEELLSRPEIDADAIREQNRKMEAARSDLAAERLDFLLKSREVLGHKRFQKLTEIQRQWREERQKRWEQKQEE
;
A
#
# COMPACT_ATOMS: atom_id res chain seq x y z
N MET A 1 -8.45 -8.72 35.83
CA MET A 1 -8.89 -7.34 35.56
C MET A 1 -8.51 -7.01 34.12
N THR A 2 -9.45 -7.23 33.20
CA THR A 2 -9.29 -7.09 31.75
C THR A 2 -9.63 -5.67 31.32
N LEU A 3 -8.66 -4.93 30.81
CA LEU A 3 -8.81 -3.57 30.24
C LEU A 3 -7.57 -3.38 29.35
N LYS A 4 -7.59 -3.09 28.04
CA LYS A 4 -8.57 -2.37 27.23
C LYS A 4 -8.50 -2.89 25.79
N ARG A 5 -9.65 -3.36 25.29
CA ARG A 5 -10.01 -3.33 23.87
C ARG A 5 -10.10 -1.86 23.44
N THR A 6 -9.78 -1.59 22.17
CA THR A 6 -9.90 -0.32 21.39
C THR A 6 -8.58 0.42 21.10
N LEU A 7 -7.69 -0.19 20.30
CA LEU A 7 -6.77 0.56 19.44
C LEU A 7 -6.21 -0.32 18.30
N GLY A 8 -7.07 -1.12 17.66
CA GLY A 8 -6.63 -2.17 16.73
C GLY A 8 -7.29 -2.15 15.36
N ILE A 9 -7.93 -1.04 14.97
CA ILE A 9 -8.73 -0.99 13.72
C ILE A 9 -8.09 -0.10 12.64
N VAL A 10 -7.13 0.78 12.97
CA VAL A 10 -6.53 1.71 11.98
C VAL A 10 -5.23 1.17 11.35
N VAL A 11 -4.57 0.18 11.97
CA VAL A 11 -3.25 -0.32 11.48
C VAL A 11 -3.38 -1.39 10.38
N VAL A 12 -4.54 -2.01 10.19
CA VAL A 12 -4.69 -3.17 9.26
C VAL A 12 -4.77 -2.76 7.78
N VAL A 13 -4.94 -1.47 7.45
CA VAL A 13 -5.03 -1.01 6.06
C VAL A 13 -3.64 -0.77 5.43
N VAL A 14 -2.57 -0.59 6.24
CA VAL A 14 -1.22 -0.29 5.75
C VAL A 14 -0.31 -1.53 5.65
N THR A 15 -0.66 -2.64 6.32
CA THR A 15 0.09 -3.90 6.30
C THR A 15 -0.17 -4.76 5.05
N VAL A 16 -0.13 -4.16 3.85
CA VAL A 16 -0.06 -4.87 2.56
C VAL A 16 1.35 -4.76 1.94
N LEU A 17 2.29 -4.08 2.60
CA LEU A 17 3.50 -3.57 1.94
C LEU A 17 4.80 -4.37 2.05
N ALA A 18 4.91 -5.49 2.78
CA ALA A 18 6.26 -6.07 3.00
C ALA A 18 6.36 -7.60 3.19
N MET A 19 5.60 -8.42 2.46
CA MET A 19 5.95 -9.85 2.35
C MET A 19 5.95 -10.33 0.89
N ALA A 20 7.16 -10.39 0.34
CA ALA A 20 7.51 -11.02 -0.91
C ALA A 20 7.56 -12.55 -0.70
N GLY A 21 6.82 -13.27 -1.53
CA GLY A 21 7.02 -14.71 -1.76
C GLY A 21 7.20 -14.91 -3.26
N PRO A 22 8.01 -15.90 -3.69
CA PRO A 22 8.30 -16.13 -5.10
C PRO A 22 7.10 -16.80 -5.77
N ALA A 23 6.16 -15.98 -6.24
CA ALA A 23 5.12 -16.39 -7.17
C ALA A 23 4.88 -15.25 -8.18
N MET A 24 5.97 -14.79 -8.80
CA MET A 24 5.90 -14.01 -10.03
C MET A 24 5.68 -14.97 -11.20
N ALA A 25 4.42 -15.33 -11.48
CA ALA A 25 4.06 -16.04 -12.71
C ALA A 25 2.57 -15.87 -13.08
N ARG A 26 2.14 -14.61 -13.30
CA ARG A 26 1.21 -14.13 -14.36
C ARG A 26 0.78 -12.69 -14.06
N GLY A 27 1.49 -11.75 -14.68
CA GLY A 27 0.94 -10.57 -15.36
C GLY A 27 0.15 -9.50 -14.60
N SER A 28 -0.28 -9.70 -13.36
CA SER A 28 -0.90 -8.61 -12.57
C SER A 28 0.05 -8.20 -11.46
N SER A 29 0.61 -7.00 -11.59
CA SER A 29 1.10 -6.27 -10.42
C SER A 29 -0.03 -6.33 -9.38
N LYS A 30 0.25 -6.75 -8.13
CA LYS A 30 -0.75 -6.82 -7.04
C LYS A 30 -1.57 -5.51 -6.92
N TRP A 31 -1.06 -4.41 -7.47
CA TRP A 31 -1.63 -3.08 -7.52
C TRP A 31 -2.71 -2.87 -8.59
N ARG A 32 -2.73 -3.64 -9.69
CA ARG A 32 -3.64 -3.47 -10.84
C ARG A 32 -4.78 -4.49 -10.81
N TRP A 33 -5.60 -4.46 -9.76
CA TRP A 33 -6.72 -5.40 -9.59
C TRP A 33 -7.72 -5.35 -10.76
N TRP A 34 -7.82 -4.22 -11.45
CA TRP A 34 -8.68 -4.03 -12.64
C TRP A 34 -8.14 -4.67 -13.91
N GLN A 35 -7.00 -5.37 -13.85
CA GLN A 35 -6.51 -6.24 -14.91
C GLN A 35 -6.83 -7.73 -14.65
N ASN A 36 -7.39 -8.05 -13.49
CA ASN A 36 -7.79 -9.41 -13.18
C ASN A 36 -9.16 -9.69 -13.79
N GLU A 37 -9.23 -10.57 -14.79
CA GLU A 37 -10.46 -10.93 -15.50
C GLU A 37 -11.60 -11.34 -14.57
N LYS A 38 -11.30 -12.06 -13.48
CA LYS A 38 -12.32 -12.45 -12.49
C LYS A 38 -12.90 -11.23 -11.78
N ILE A 39 -12.07 -10.26 -11.41
CA ILE A 39 -12.53 -9.04 -10.74
C ILE A 39 -13.30 -8.15 -11.73
N ILE A 40 -12.82 -8.01 -12.96
CA ILE A 40 -13.51 -7.27 -14.03
C ILE A 40 -14.93 -7.83 -14.21
N ALA A 41 -15.07 -9.15 -14.34
CA ALA A 41 -16.36 -9.81 -14.50
C ALA A 41 -17.26 -9.64 -13.27
N LEU A 42 -16.73 -9.87 -12.05
CA LEU A 42 -17.50 -9.77 -10.80
C LEU A 42 -18.01 -8.35 -10.53
N LEU A 43 -17.20 -7.33 -10.84
CA LEU A 43 -17.55 -5.93 -10.61
C LEU A 43 -18.18 -5.26 -11.84
N LYS A 44 -18.26 -5.96 -12.97
CA LYS A 44 -18.71 -5.43 -14.27
C LYS A 44 -17.98 -4.13 -14.62
N VAL A 45 -16.64 -4.16 -14.54
CA VAL A 45 -15.81 -2.99 -14.86
C VAL A 45 -15.82 -2.80 -16.38
N THR A 46 -16.18 -1.60 -16.81
CA THR A 46 -16.27 -1.24 -18.23
C THR A 46 -14.91 -0.89 -18.84
N PRO A 47 -14.73 -0.96 -20.17
CA PRO A 47 -13.51 -0.51 -20.83
C PRO A 47 -13.14 0.94 -20.50
N GLU A 48 -14.14 1.82 -20.37
CA GLU A 48 -13.95 3.22 -20.02
C GLU A 48 -13.43 3.38 -18.58
N GLU A 49 -13.94 2.59 -17.64
CA GLU A 49 -13.46 2.55 -16.26
C GLU A 49 -12.05 1.97 -16.15
N ILE A 50 -11.74 0.92 -16.91
CA ILE A 50 -10.39 0.35 -17.01
C ILE A 50 -9.41 1.43 -17.47
N LYS A 51 -9.75 2.18 -18.53
CA LYS A 51 -8.90 3.26 -19.03
C LYS A 51 -8.67 4.34 -17.96
N LYS A 52 -9.73 4.79 -17.28
CA LYS A 52 -9.61 5.78 -16.18
C LYS A 52 -8.69 5.29 -15.07
N LEU A 53 -8.80 4.03 -14.67
CA LEU A 53 -7.95 3.43 -13.64
C LEU A 53 -6.50 3.29 -14.10
N ASP A 54 -6.27 2.95 -15.36
CA ASP A 54 -4.94 2.87 -15.94
C ASP A 54 -4.25 4.24 -16.03
N ASP A 55 -4.95 5.27 -16.51
CA ASP A 55 -4.44 6.63 -16.60
C ASP A 55 -4.09 7.15 -15.19
N ALA A 56 -5.00 7.01 -14.23
CA ALA A 56 -4.78 7.37 -12.83
C ALA A 56 -3.61 6.60 -12.19
N TYR A 57 -3.45 5.32 -12.53
CA TYR A 57 -2.36 4.50 -12.03
C TYR A 57 -1.02 4.95 -12.60
N VAL A 58 -0.92 5.23 -13.90
CA VAL A 58 0.33 5.69 -14.52
C VAL A 58 0.79 7.02 -13.91
N GLU A 59 -0.13 7.96 -13.74
CA GLU A 59 0.12 9.24 -13.08
C GLU A 59 0.63 9.03 -11.64
N SER A 60 -0.14 8.30 -10.82
CA SER A 60 0.20 8.06 -9.42
C SER A 60 1.50 7.27 -9.25
N ARG A 61 1.77 6.31 -10.13
CA ARG A 61 3.03 5.55 -10.12
C ARG A 61 4.23 6.42 -10.37
N ARG A 62 4.13 7.42 -11.26
CA ARG A 62 5.21 8.37 -11.49
C ARG A 62 5.46 9.21 -10.24
N SER A 63 4.40 9.74 -9.62
CA SER A 63 4.49 10.50 -8.35
C SER A 63 5.11 9.66 -7.23
N MET A 64 4.60 8.45 -7.01
CA MET A 64 5.11 7.53 -5.99
C MET A 64 6.59 7.17 -6.17
N LEU A 65 7.09 7.07 -7.41
CA LEU A 65 8.52 6.80 -7.65
C LEU A 65 9.39 7.96 -7.16
N ASN A 66 8.99 9.20 -7.46
CA ASN A 66 9.69 10.40 -6.99
C ASN A 66 9.64 10.50 -5.45
N LEU A 67 8.47 10.29 -4.85
CA LEU A 67 8.28 10.33 -3.41
C LEU A 67 9.08 9.25 -2.68
N ARG A 68 9.19 8.04 -3.25
CA ARG A 68 10.08 7.00 -2.73
C ARG A 68 11.54 7.43 -2.77
N GLY A 69 11.99 8.05 -3.86
CA GLY A 69 13.34 8.60 -3.97
C GLY A 69 13.62 9.60 -2.84
N ARG A 70 12.66 10.49 -2.54
CA ARG A 70 12.77 11.44 -1.43
C ARG A 70 12.85 10.73 -0.07
N VAL A 71 12.00 9.71 0.17
CA VAL A 71 12.08 8.93 1.43
C VAL A 71 13.46 8.30 1.62
N GLU A 72 14.02 7.70 0.57
CA GLU A 72 15.35 7.08 0.67
C GLU A 72 16.47 8.12 0.84
N ALA A 73 16.37 9.28 0.20
CA ALA A 73 17.32 10.38 0.39
C ALA A 73 17.31 10.88 1.84
N GLU A 74 16.14 11.21 2.39
CA GLU A 74 16.05 11.72 3.78
C GLU A 74 16.47 10.66 4.81
N ARG A 75 16.26 9.38 4.50
CA ARG A 75 16.74 8.26 5.31
C ARG A 75 18.26 8.16 5.27
N PHE A 76 18.88 8.30 4.10
CA PHE A 76 20.33 8.28 3.96
C PHE A 76 20.99 9.40 4.77
N GLU A 77 20.45 10.62 4.70
CA GLU A 77 20.92 11.75 5.52
C GLU A 77 20.80 11.49 7.02
N LEU A 78 19.71 10.82 7.45
CA LEU A 78 19.54 10.42 8.85
C LEU A 78 20.59 9.38 9.27
N GLU A 79 20.85 8.39 8.42
CA GLU A 79 21.90 7.39 8.63
C GLU A 79 23.29 8.04 8.71
N GLU A 80 23.57 9.03 7.87
CA GLU A 80 24.82 9.79 7.91
C GLU A 80 24.99 10.53 9.25
N LEU A 81 23.97 11.27 9.70
CA LEU A 81 24.01 12.00 10.98
C LEU A 81 24.24 11.06 12.17
N LEU A 82 23.60 9.88 12.16
CA LEU A 82 23.76 8.87 13.21
C LEU A 82 25.13 8.18 13.18
N SER A 83 25.83 8.19 12.05
CA SER A 83 27.15 7.57 11.92
C SER A 83 28.32 8.45 12.40
N ARG A 84 28.05 9.72 12.73
CA ARG A 84 29.07 10.68 13.17
C ARG A 84 29.57 10.37 14.58
N PRO A 85 30.84 10.68 14.90
CA PRO A 85 31.38 10.48 16.26
C PRO A 85 30.72 11.34 17.34
N GLU A 86 30.28 12.54 16.98
CA GLU A 86 29.58 13.47 17.87
C GLU A 86 28.09 13.51 17.54
N ILE A 87 27.25 13.45 18.58
CA ILE A 87 25.79 13.44 18.44
C ILE A 87 25.25 14.86 18.53
N ASP A 88 24.70 15.35 17.41
CA ASP A 88 23.80 16.51 17.39
C ASP A 88 22.34 16.02 17.43
N ALA A 89 21.78 15.96 18.63
CA ALA A 89 20.43 15.45 18.85
C ALA A 89 19.34 16.28 18.15
N ASP A 90 19.55 17.59 17.98
CA ASP A 90 18.53 18.46 17.37
C ASP A 90 18.54 18.33 15.85
N ALA A 91 19.72 18.21 15.23
CA ALA A 91 19.85 17.89 13.81
C ALA A 91 19.23 16.52 13.48
N ILE A 92 19.48 15.49 14.29
CA ILE A 92 18.90 14.15 14.11
C ILE A 92 17.37 14.19 14.19
N ARG A 93 16.80 14.89 15.18
CA ARG A 93 15.33 15.02 15.32
C ARG A 93 14.72 15.75 14.14
N GLU A 94 15.36 16.81 13.65
CA GLU A 94 14.90 17.54 12.47
C GLU A 94 14.96 16.66 11.22
N GLN A 95 16.05 15.93 11.01
CA GLN A 95 16.19 15.03 9.87
C GLN A 95 15.16 13.90 9.90
N ASN A 96 14.87 13.35 11.09
CA ASN A 96 13.78 12.39 11.26
C ASN A 96 12.41 12.98 10.90
N ARG A 97 12.13 14.24 11.26
CA ARG A 97 10.88 14.91 10.84
C ARG A 97 10.75 15.00 9.33
N LYS A 98 11.83 15.30 8.60
CA LYS A 98 11.84 15.33 7.13
C LYS A 98 11.57 13.96 6.52
N MET A 99 12.22 12.92 7.04
CA MET A 99 11.98 11.54 6.61
C MET A 99 10.52 11.13 6.83
N GLU A 100 9.95 11.43 8.01
CA GLU A 100 8.54 11.13 8.30
C GLU A 100 7.58 11.95 7.44
N ALA A 101 7.88 13.21 7.15
CA ALA A 101 7.11 14.01 6.20
C ALA A 101 7.11 13.37 4.79
N ALA A 102 8.27 12.95 4.29
CA ALA A 102 8.36 12.26 2.99
C ALA A 102 7.59 10.93 2.98
N ARG A 103 7.60 10.18 4.10
CA ARG A 103 6.79 8.96 4.26
C ARG A 103 5.30 9.27 4.23
N SER A 104 4.88 10.37 4.86
CA SER A 104 3.51 10.85 4.87
C SER A 104 3.05 11.24 3.46
N ASP A 105 3.86 11.99 2.72
CA ASP A 105 3.58 12.36 1.33
C ASP A 105 3.37 11.12 0.45
N LEU A 106 4.24 10.10 0.59
CA LEU A 106 4.09 8.84 -0.12
C LEU A 106 2.83 8.06 0.28
N ALA A 107 2.40 8.15 1.54
CA ALA A 107 1.15 7.55 2.00
C ALA A 107 -0.08 8.30 1.45
N ALA A 108 -0.03 9.63 1.39
CA ALA A 108 -1.07 10.47 0.80
C ALA A 108 -1.30 10.12 -0.67
N GLU A 109 -0.24 10.02 -1.47
CA GLU A 109 -0.35 9.64 -2.89
C GLU A 109 -1.01 8.25 -3.08
N ARG A 110 -0.74 7.29 -2.19
CA ARG A 110 -1.41 5.98 -2.22
C ARG A 110 -2.89 6.08 -1.89
N LEU A 111 -3.24 6.92 -0.91
CA LEU A 111 -4.63 7.18 -0.54
C LEU A 111 -5.38 7.86 -1.69
N ASP A 112 -4.77 8.86 -2.34
CA ASP A 112 -5.37 9.58 -3.45
C ASP A 112 -5.69 8.63 -4.62
N PHE A 113 -4.78 7.71 -4.94
CA PHE A 113 -5.07 6.66 -5.92
C PHE A 113 -6.25 5.76 -5.50
N LEU A 114 -6.33 5.40 -4.21
CA LEU A 114 -7.46 4.62 -3.69
C LEU A 114 -8.78 5.37 -3.80
N LEU A 115 -8.77 6.69 -3.54
CA LEU A 115 -9.94 7.55 -3.69
C LEU A 115 -10.39 7.65 -5.15
N LYS A 116 -9.46 7.89 -6.08
CA LYS A 116 -9.74 7.85 -7.54
C LYS A 116 -10.39 6.51 -7.95
N SER A 117 -9.85 5.39 -7.46
CA SER A 117 -10.42 4.05 -7.70
C SER A 117 -11.84 3.90 -7.14
N ARG A 118 -12.09 4.41 -5.93
CA ARG A 118 -13.43 4.42 -5.31
C ARG A 118 -14.43 5.27 -6.10
N GLU A 119 -14.00 6.41 -6.61
CA GLU A 119 -14.83 7.27 -7.45
C GLU A 119 -15.24 6.57 -8.75
N VAL A 120 -14.28 5.93 -9.43
CA VAL A 120 -14.55 5.17 -10.67
C VAL A 120 -15.53 4.03 -10.43
N LEU A 121 -15.33 3.24 -9.37
CA LEU A 121 -16.21 2.12 -9.07
C LEU A 121 -17.56 2.53 -8.47
N GLY A 122 -17.61 3.65 -7.75
CA GLY A 122 -18.71 3.99 -6.87
C GLY A 122 -18.80 3.07 -5.64
N HIS A 123 -19.66 3.45 -4.70
CA HIS A 123 -19.68 2.88 -3.35
C HIS A 123 -19.90 1.35 -3.31
N LYS A 124 -20.96 0.86 -3.97
CA LYS A 124 -21.36 -0.56 -3.89
C LYS A 124 -20.31 -1.50 -4.48
N ARG A 125 -19.76 -1.18 -5.66
CA ARG A 125 -18.73 -2.00 -6.31
C ARG A 125 -17.41 -1.94 -5.54
N PHE A 126 -17.06 -0.79 -4.98
CA PHE A 126 -15.88 -0.66 -4.13
C PHE A 126 -15.99 -1.49 -2.83
N GLN A 127 -17.16 -1.52 -2.19
CA GLN A 127 -17.40 -2.42 -1.06
C GLN A 127 -17.24 -3.88 -1.47
N LYS A 128 -17.77 -4.27 -2.64
CA LYS A 128 -17.62 -5.64 -3.13
C LYS A 128 -16.16 -6.01 -3.40
N LEU A 129 -15.39 -5.10 -4.00
CA LEU A 129 -13.93 -5.27 -4.19
C LEU A 129 -13.23 -5.52 -2.85
N THR A 130 -13.56 -4.74 -1.82
CA THR A 130 -12.97 -4.86 -0.48
C THR A 130 -13.26 -6.23 0.13
N GLU A 131 -14.49 -6.73 -0.03
CA GLU A 131 -14.88 -8.06 0.45
C GLU A 131 -14.13 -9.18 -0.29
N ILE A 132 -14.02 -9.11 -1.62
CA ILE A 132 -13.25 -10.06 -2.43
C ILE A 132 -11.80 -10.12 -1.95
N GLN A 133 -11.18 -8.95 -1.74
CA GLN A 133 -9.80 -8.87 -1.25
C GLN A 133 -9.64 -9.45 0.16
N ARG A 134 -10.63 -9.25 1.05
CA ARG A 134 -10.63 -9.84 2.39
C ARG A 134 -10.68 -11.36 2.32
N GLN A 135 -11.61 -11.93 1.57
CA GLN A 135 -11.77 -13.37 1.40
C GLN A 135 -10.49 -14.02 0.87
N TRP A 136 -9.89 -13.44 -0.17
CA TRP A 136 -8.64 -13.97 -0.73
C TRP A 136 -7.44 -13.88 0.23
N ARG A 137 -7.42 -12.91 1.14
CA ARG A 137 -6.39 -12.85 2.19
C ARG A 137 -6.57 -13.98 3.19
N GLU A 138 -7.80 -14.21 3.66
CA GLU A 138 -8.13 -15.28 4.60
C GLU A 138 -7.85 -16.67 4.01
N GLU A 139 -8.25 -16.91 2.75
CA GLU A 139 -7.96 -18.16 2.04
C GLU A 139 -6.45 -18.40 1.90
N ARG A 140 -5.70 -17.35 1.55
CA ARG A 140 -4.25 -17.46 1.43
C ARG A 140 -3.61 -17.77 2.77
N GLN A 141 -4.04 -17.11 3.83
CA GLN A 141 -3.55 -17.35 5.19
C GLN A 141 -3.77 -18.80 5.61
N LYS A 142 -4.99 -19.32 5.45
CA LYS A 142 -5.31 -20.73 5.74
C LYS A 142 -4.44 -21.71 4.96
N ARG A 143 -4.19 -21.42 3.67
CA ARG A 143 -3.31 -22.25 2.83
C ARG A 143 -1.85 -22.22 3.27
N TRP A 144 -1.37 -21.10 3.83
CA TRP A 144 -0.03 -21.02 4.39
C TRP A 144 0.07 -21.83 5.67
N GLU A 145 -0.94 -21.74 6.54
CA GLU A 145 -1.02 -22.50 7.80
C GLU A 145 -1.04 -24.02 7.54
N GLN A 146 -1.89 -24.48 6.62
CA GLN A 146 -1.95 -25.91 6.24
C GLN A 146 -0.60 -26.45 5.73
N LYS A 147 0.14 -25.65 4.95
CA LYS A 147 1.48 -26.03 4.45
C LYS A 147 2.58 -26.06 5.51
N GLN A 148 2.36 -25.47 6.68
CA GLN A 148 3.31 -25.53 7.80
C GLN A 148 3.01 -26.68 8.75
N GLU A 149 1.80 -27.24 8.68
CA GLU A 149 1.35 -28.39 9.47
C GLU A 149 1.64 -29.74 8.78
N GLU A 150 1.84 -29.73 7.46
CA GLU A 150 2.32 -30.85 6.63
C GLU A 150 3.86 -30.94 6.60
#